data_AF-A0A7Z0TWS3-F1
#
_entry.id   AF-A0A7Z0TWS3-F1
#
_cell.length_a   1.000
_cell.length_b   1.000
_cell.length_c   1.000
_cell.angle_alpha   90.00
_cell.angle_beta   90.00
_cell.angle_gamma   90.00
#
_symmetry.space_group_name_H-M   'P 1'
#
loop_
_entity.id
_entity.type
_entity.pdbx_description
1 polymer ?
#
loop_
_entity_poly.entity_id
_entity_poly.type
_entity_poly.pdbx_seq_one_letter_code
_entity_poly.pdbx_strand_id
1 'polypeptide(L)' 'MTPDQCRAHLMRLEISQQGFARLIRVSPQTVRKWLRQREPLEIPRAVELLLPLLTPAKVRRLVAELEAGQD' A
#
# COMPACT_ATOMS: atom_id res chain seq x y z
N MET A 1 12.12 -6.64 0.01
CA MET A 1 11.78 -5.32 -0.58
C MET A 1 12.16 -4.25 0.43
N THR A 2 12.79 -3.17 -0.03
CA THR A 2 13.18 -2.05 0.84
C THR A 2 12.03 -1.05 1.01
N PRO A 3 12.08 -0.20 2.05
CA PRO A 3 11.14 0.92 2.20
C PRO A 3 11.06 1.82 0.96
N ASP A 4 12.19 2.08 0.31
CA ASP A 4 12.25 2.94 -0.88
C ASP A 4 11.62 2.29 -2.10
N GLN A 5 11.83 0.98 -2.30
CA GLN A 5 11.15 0.21 -3.34
C GLN A 5 9.62 0.24 -3.11
N CYS A 6 9.18 0.07 -1.86
CA CYS A 6 7.77 0.16 -1.51
C CYS A 6 7.20 1.56 -1.79
N ARG A 7 7.91 2.63 -1.40
CA ARG A 7 7.53 4.03 -1.71
C ARG A 7 7.42 4.25 -3.22
N ALA A 8 8.37 3.77 -4.01
CA ALA A 8 8.33 3.87 -5.46
C ALA A 8 7.10 3.15 -6.05
N HIS A 9 6.73 1.99 -5.52
CA HIS A 9 5.50 1.31 -5.93
C HIS A 9 4.24 2.11 -5.56
N LEU A 10 4.14 2.65 -4.34
CA LEU A 10 2.98 3.45 -3.93
C LEU A 10 2.84 4.72 -4.79
N MET A 11 3.96 5.37 -5.11
CA MET A 11 3.99 6.54 -6.00
C MET A 11 3.54 6.15 -7.43
N ARG A 12 4.08 5.07 -8.00
CA ARG A 12 3.66 4.55 -9.31
C ARG A 12 2.17 4.20 -9.36
N LEU A 13 1.63 3.70 -8.25
CA LEU A 13 0.22 3.33 -8.12
C LEU A 13 -0.69 4.51 -7.80
N GLU A 14 -0.15 5.72 -7.64
CA GLU A 14 -0.89 6.94 -7.30
C GLU A 14 -1.73 6.79 -6.02
N ILE A 15 -1.24 6.02 -5.05
CA ILE A 15 -1.96 5.71 -3.81
C ILE A 15 -1.20 6.23 -2.58
N SER A 16 -1.94 6.84 -1.65
CA SER A 16 -1.38 7.25 -0.36
C SER A 16 -1.09 6.06 0.54
N GLN A 17 -0.22 6.22 1.54
CA GLN A 17 0.02 5.17 2.54
C GLN A 17 -1.26 4.77 3.29
N GLN A 18 -2.14 5.75 3.55
CA GLN A 18 -3.43 5.50 4.20
C GLN A 18 -4.39 4.74 3.28
N GLY A 19 -4.47 5.13 2.01
CA GLY A 19 -5.28 4.41 1.02
C GLY A 19 -4.78 2.97 0.84
N PHE A 20 -3.47 2.77 0.77
CA PHE A 20 -2.88 1.44 0.68
C PHE A 20 -3.16 0.60 1.92
N ALA A 21 -3.06 1.19 3.11
CA ALA A 21 -3.41 0.50 4.36
C ALA A 21 -4.86 0.01 4.36
N ARG A 22 -5.81 0.84 3.90
CA ARG A 22 -7.21 0.44 3.73
C ARG A 22 -7.34 -0.69 2.71
N LEU A 23 -6.68 -0.55 1.55
CA LEU A 23 -6.74 -1.52 0.45
C LEU A 23 -6.34 -2.94 0.89
N ILE A 24 -5.28 -3.06 1.69
CA ILE A 24 -4.79 -4.35 2.19
C ILE A 24 -5.31 -4.70 3.59
N ARG A 25 -6.26 -3.92 4.12
CA ARG A 25 -6.93 -4.12 5.41
C ARG A 25 -5.99 -4.21 6.61
N VAL A 26 -5.02 -3.29 6.68
CA VAL A 26 -4.13 -3.12 7.84
C VAL A 26 -4.25 -1.72 8.43
N SER A 27 -3.76 -1.54 9.67
CA SER A 27 -3.66 -0.21 10.27
C SER A 27 -2.72 0.70 9.47
N PRO A 28 -3.05 1.99 9.26
CA PRO A 28 -2.11 2.96 8.68
C PRO A 28 -0.79 3.08 9.46
N GLN A 29 -0.78 2.72 10.75
CA GLN A 29 0.45 2.68 11.53
C GLN A 29 1.39 1.56 11.08
N THR A 30 0.85 0.43 10.62
CA THR A 30 1.64 -0.70 10.09
C THR A 30 2.42 -0.27 8.85
N VAL A 31 1.75 0.36 7.88
CA VAL A 31 2.41 0.88 6.68
C VAL A 31 3.44 1.95 7.02
N ARG A 32 3.15 2.84 7.97
CA ARG A 32 4.13 3.83 8.45
C ARG A 32 5.38 3.17 9.03
N LYS A 33 5.23 2.10 9.82
CA LYS A 33 6.37 1.36 10.42
C LYS A 33 7.24 0.67 9.35
N TRP A 34 6.65 0.14 8.29
CA TRP A 34 7.40 -0.38 7.14
C TRP A 34 8.24 0.68 6.43
N LEU A 35 7.72 1.92 6.40
CA LEU A 35 8.32 3.00 5.63
C LEU A 35 9.16 3.96 6.46
N ARG A 36 9.44 3.67 7.74
CA ARG A 36 10.29 4.52 8.59
C ARG A 36 11.72 4.58 8.03
N GLN A 37 12.36 5.74 8.19
CA GLN A 37 13.77 5.93 7.82
C GLN A 37 14.73 5.22 8.79
N ARG A 38 14.38 5.20 10.08
CA ARG A 38 15.13 4.47 11.11
C ARG A 38 14.35 3.23 11.51
N GLU A 39 15.05 2.10 11.53
CA GLU A 39 14.53 0.80 11.97
C GLU A 39 13.17 0.46 11.31
N PRO A 40 13.11 0.37 9.97
CA PRO A 40 11.90 -0.07 9.29
C PRO A 40 11.57 -1.50 9.71
N LEU A 41 10.28 -1.77 9.92
CA LEU A 41 9.82 -3.15 10.04
C LEU A 41 9.88 -3.83 8.68
N GLU A 42 10.09 -5.15 8.71
CA GLU A 42 10.06 -5.99 7.52
C GLU A 42 8.70 -5.85 6.80
N ILE A 43 8.76 -5.66 5.49
CA ILE A 43 7.57 -5.65 4.64
C ILE A 43 7.20 -7.10 4.34
N PRO A 44 5.96 -7.55 4.63
CA PRO A 44 5.57 -8.93 4.41
C PRO A 44 5.75 -9.35 2.95
N ARG A 45 6.24 -10.57 2.72
CA ARG A 45 6.44 -11.13 1.37
C ARG A 45 5.19 -11.02 0.48
N ALA A 46 4.00 -11.18 1.05
CA ALA A 46 2.74 -11.02 0.33
C ALA A 46 2.57 -9.60 -0.27
N VAL A 47 3.01 -8.56 0.43
CA VAL A 47 2.98 -7.18 -0.06
C VAL A 47 3.99 -6.99 -1.19
N GLU A 48 5.18 -7.58 -1.06
CA GLU A 48 6.20 -7.54 -2.12
C GLU A 48 5.72 -8.18 -3.41
N LEU A 49 4.98 -9.28 -3.31
CA LEU A 49 4.40 -9.98 -4.45
C LEU A 49 3.18 -9.24 -5.03
N LEU A 50 2.39 -8.58 -4.19
CA LEU A 50 1.20 -7.86 -4.60
C LEU A 50 1.51 -6.59 -5.41
N LEU A 51 2.45 -5.77 -4.94
CA LEU A 51 2.68 -4.44 -5.50
C LEU A 51 3.01 -4.42 -7.01
N PRO A 52 3.84 -5.34 -7.56
CA PRO A 52 4.09 -5.41 -9.00
C PRO A 52 2.86 -5.79 -9.84
N LEU A 53 1.91 -6.53 -9.26
CA LEU A 53 0.70 -7.00 -9.95
C LEU A 53 -0.41 -5.93 -10.03
N LEU A 54 -0.24 -4.83 -9.29
CA LEU A 54 -1.18 -3.71 -9.29
C LEU A 54 -0.82 -2.70 -10.39
N THR A 55 -1.88 -2.18 -11.03
CA THR A 55 -1.84 -1.03 -11.93
C THR A 55 -2.62 0.13 -11.31
N PRO A 56 -2.33 1.39 -11.70
CA PRO A 56 -3.09 2.54 -11.21
C PRO A 56 -4.61 2.40 -11.45
N ALA A 57 -5.01 1.90 -12.63
CA ALA A 57 -6.41 1.67 -12.95
C ALA A 57 -7.08 0.64 -12.02
N LYS A 58 -6.38 -0.47 -11.72
CA LYS A 58 -6.88 -1.49 -10.79
C LYS A 58 -6.98 -0.93 -9.37
N VAL A 59 -6.00 -0.15 -8.94
CA VAL A 59 -6.03 0.50 -7.62
C VAL A 59 -7.18 1.48 -7.49
N ARG A 60 -7.39 2.37 -8.46
CA ARG A 60 -8.52 3.32 -8.44
C ARG A 60 -9.86 2.61 -8.35
N ARG A 61 -10.04 1.54 -9.12
CA ARG A 61 -11.25 0.70 -9.05
C ARG A 61 -11.46 0.11 -7.67
N LEU A 62 -10.43 -0.52 -7.09
CA LEU A 62 -10.53 -1.13 -5.76
C LEU A 62 -10.80 -0.10 -4.66
N VAL A 63 -10.21 1.09 -4.76
CA VAL A 63 -10.48 2.19 -3.82
C VAL A 63 -11.94 2.65 -3.93
N ALA A 64 -12.46 2.84 -5.14
CA ALA A 64 -13.86 3.21 -5.33
C ALA A 64 -14.84 2.14 -4.80
N GLU A 65 -14.53 0.85 -5.00
CA GLU A 65 -15.32 -0.26 -4.45
C GLU A 65 -15.32 -0.26 -2.90
N LEU A 66 -14.19 0.11 -2.28
CA LEU A 66 -14.10 0.22 -0.81
C LEU A 66 -14.88 1.41 -0.27
N GLU A 67 -14.97 2.51 -1.01
CA GLU A 67 -15.72 3.70 -0.61
C GLU A 67 -17.23 3.48 -0.79
N ALA A 68 -17.65 2.83 -1.88
CA ALA A 68 -19.07 2.52 -2.13
C ALA A 68 -19.67 1.46 -1.18
N GLY A 69 -18.84 0.61 -0.56
CA GLY A 69 -19.28 -0.38 0.42
C GLY A 69 -19.33 0.12 1.87
N GLN A 70 -19.14 1.42 2.11
CA GLN A 70 -19.16 2.04 3.44
C GLN A 70 -20.46 2.84 3.72
N ASP A 71 -21.39 2.88 2.75
CA ASP A 71 -22.75 3.40 2.88
C ASP A 71 -23.77 2.27 3.13
#